data_AF-A0A2T2XV08-F1
#
_entry.id   AF-A0A2T2XV08-F1
#
_cell.length_a   1.000
_cell.length_b   1.000
_cell.length_c   1.000
_cell.angle_alpha   90.00
_cell.angle_beta   90.00
_cell.angle_gamma   90.00
#
_symmetry.space_group_name_H-M   'P 1'
#
loop_
_entity.id
_entity.type
_entity.pdbx_description
1 polymer ?
#
loop_
_entity_poly.entity_id
_entity_poly.type
_entity_poly.pdbx_seq_one_letter_code
_entity_poly.pdbx_strand_id
1 'polypeptide(L)'
;MSTWTEITIDDSLTIYPTQNSYHLWFFQEGDRVREVHTEDEDLRYDGAFIGYRASVGQIKRRMALIGYDRDSLERHFSHALNSWKAELAKEFSALEGNGDKGEFDTRRYHWLKQILSVLKNARLEDWLQRFHRAQNWPMNEEFANSFDEWVETGDPVLSLMVSSVDGYCGWVRDTSFNFPCTDYDFYSLALLLTSDDNALCELNLSELIWDERMDDFLDLEERNCGATKPLRNARKSLDELLNLANQRTENAVLLRMCYSGIITVMEVYLSDIFIRSVQHEPVKRRFVENYARYKSAERKPLSEVYKQLESLDKRKRTARTVLTGTGYSVGRVIRQGNSSLT
;
A
#
# COMPACT_ATOMS: atom_id res chain seq x y z
N MET A 1 -10.37 -5.35 -9.43
CA MET A 1 -9.05 -6.00 -9.38
C MET A 1 -8.52 -5.89 -7.95
N SER A 2 -7.67 -6.81 -7.53
CA SER A 2 -6.98 -6.69 -6.24
C SER A 2 -5.66 -5.98 -6.48
N THR A 3 -5.45 -4.89 -5.75
CA THR A 3 -4.18 -4.14 -5.72
C THR A 3 -3.38 -4.64 -4.53
N TRP A 4 -2.06 -4.79 -4.66
CA TRP A 4 -1.20 -5.16 -3.55
C TRP A 4 -0.21 -4.04 -3.29
N THR A 5 0.07 -3.75 -2.02
CA THR A 5 1.19 -2.90 -1.65
C THR A 5 2.06 -3.60 -0.63
N GLU A 6 3.34 -3.29 -0.70
CA GLU A 6 4.36 -3.81 0.19
C GLU A 6 5.41 -2.72 0.39
N ILE A 7 6.24 -2.91 1.41
CA ILE A 7 7.39 -2.06 1.66
C ILE A 7 8.60 -2.79 1.09
N THR A 8 9.32 -2.14 0.19
CA THR A 8 10.58 -2.63 -0.37
C THR A 8 11.76 -2.11 0.44
N ILE A 9 12.77 -2.94 0.62
CA ILE A 9 14.07 -2.61 1.19
C ILE A 9 15.11 -2.95 0.13
N ASP A 10 15.90 -1.96 -0.27
CA ASP A 10 16.98 -2.14 -1.27
C ASP A 10 16.47 -2.79 -2.56
N ASP A 11 15.31 -2.30 -3.06
CA ASP A 11 14.60 -2.68 -4.29
C ASP A 11 14.19 -4.16 -4.44
N SER A 12 14.45 -4.99 -3.43
CA SER A 12 14.45 -6.43 -3.63
C SER A 12 13.81 -7.20 -2.48
N LEU A 13 14.01 -6.77 -1.24
CA LEU A 13 13.43 -7.41 -0.06
C LEU A 13 12.07 -6.78 0.21
N THR A 14 11.05 -7.59 0.46
CA THR A 14 9.69 -7.08 0.69
C THR A 14 9.18 -7.44 2.07
N ILE A 15 8.46 -6.51 2.69
CA ILE A 15 7.83 -6.68 4.00
C ILE A 15 6.42 -6.07 4.00
N TYR A 16 5.56 -6.55 4.90
CA TYR A 16 4.17 -6.10 5.06
C TYR A 16 3.32 -6.07 3.77
N PRO A 17 3.22 -7.18 3.03
CA PRO A 17 2.32 -7.25 1.90
C PRO A 17 0.86 -7.08 2.37
N THR A 18 0.15 -6.14 1.78
CA THR A 18 -1.23 -5.80 2.11
C THR A 18 -2.08 -5.67 0.86
N GLN A 19 -3.28 -6.24 0.92
CA GLN A 19 -4.22 -6.21 -0.20
C GLN A 19 -5.17 -5.02 -0.07
N ASN A 20 -5.34 -4.25 -1.15
CA ASN A 20 -6.28 -3.14 -1.29
C ASN A 20 -6.16 -2.02 -0.22
N SER A 21 -5.04 -1.99 0.50
CA SER A 21 -4.71 -1.10 1.59
C SER A 21 -3.19 -1.03 1.71
N TYR A 22 -2.68 -0.23 2.64
CA TYR A 22 -1.25 -0.13 2.94
C TYR A 22 -1.03 -0.09 4.46
N HIS A 23 0.17 -0.50 4.87
CA HIS A 23 0.63 -0.37 6.25
C HIS A 23 1.72 0.72 6.32
N LEU A 24 1.43 1.83 7.01
CA LEU A 24 2.35 2.98 7.08
C LEU A 24 3.64 2.65 7.85
N TRP A 25 3.61 1.67 8.76
CA TRP A 25 4.79 1.22 9.52
C TRP A 25 5.56 2.38 10.19
N PHE A 26 6.90 2.39 10.14
CA PHE A 26 7.76 3.45 10.70
C PHE A 26 7.97 4.66 9.79
N PHE A 27 7.22 4.77 8.69
CA PHE A 27 7.23 5.98 7.87
C PHE A 27 6.51 7.13 8.59
N GLN A 28 6.94 8.35 8.30
CA GLN A 28 6.39 9.58 8.84
C GLN A 28 5.88 10.48 7.71
N GLU A 29 5.05 11.47 8.05
CA GLU A 29 4.54 12.49 7.11
C GLU A 29 5.64 13.24 6.35
N GLY A 30 6.83 13.36 6.93
CA GLY A 30 8.00 13.97 6.31
C GLY A 30 8.69 13.10 5.25
N ASP A 31 8.39 11.80 5.22
CA ASP A 31 8.96 10.85 4.25
C ASP A 31 8.13 10.77 2.96
N ARG A 32 7.05 11.55 2.86
CA ARG A 32 6.20 11.57 1.67
C ARG A 32 6.99 12.11 0.47
N VAL A 33 7.00 11.34 -0.60
CA VAL A 33 7.65 11.68 -1.88
C VAL A 33 6.62 11.53 -2.99
N ARG A 34 6.70 12.46 -3.95
CA ARG A 34 5.90 12.45 -5.17
C ARG A 34 6.79 12.78 -6.36
N GLU A 35 7.10 11.77 -7.14
CA GLU A 35 7.91 11.81 -8.35
C GLU A 35 7.07 11.27 -9.51
N VAL A 36 6.64 12.17 -10.39
CA VAL A 36 5.82 11.83 -11.56
C VAL A 36 6.54 12.36 -12.80
N HIS A 37 6.79 11.50 -13.78
CA HIS A 37 7.38 11.89 -15.05
C HIS A 37 6.30 12.58 -15.92
N THR A 38 6.54 13.84 -16.28
CA THR A 38 5.52 14.81 -16.69
C THR A 38 5.18 14.85 -18.19
N GLU A 39 5.45 13.81 -18.99
CA GLU A 39 5.23 13.91 -20.45
C GLU A 39 4.00 13.18 -21.00
N ASP A 40 3.39 12.24 -20.29
CA ASP A 40 2.18 11.58 -20.77
C ASP A 40 0.91 12.22 -20.18
N GLU A 41 0.15 12.89 -21.05
CA GLU A 41 -1.23 13.34 -20.79
C GLU A 41 -2.18 12.16 -20.51
N ASP A 42 -1.75 10.94 -20.85
CA ASP A 42 -2.35 9.69 -20.38
C ASP A 42 -1.84 9.42 -18.96
N LEU A 43 -2.73 9.63 -17.98
CA LEU A 43 -2.57 9.49 -16.52
C LEU A 43 -1.95 8.18 -15.98
N ARG A 44 -1.34 7.33 -16.82
CA ARG A 44 -0.61 6.16 -16.36
C ARG A 44 0.58 6.63 -15.54
N TYR A 45 0.52 6.33 -14.24
CA TYR A 45 1.64 6.43 -13.30
C TYR A 45 2.76 5.42 -13.63
N ASP A 46 2.99 5.12 -14.90
CA ASP A 46 4.00 4.17 -15.35
C ASP A 46 5.39 4.75 -15.04
N GLY A 47 6.11 4.11 -14.13
CA GLY A 47 7.37 4.62 -13.60
C GLY A 47 7.25 5.79 -12.61
N ALA A 48 6.05 6.13 -12.11
CA ALA A 48 5.91 7.12 -11.05
C ALA A 48 6.17 6.52 -9.66
N PHE A 49 6.70 7.35 -8.76
CA PHE A 49 6.81 7.03 -7.34
C PHE A 49 5.98 8.03 -6.52
N ILE A 50 4.88 7.55 -5.94
CA ILE A 50 4.06 8.33 -5.02
C ILE A 50 3.87 7.50 -3.77
N GLY A 51 4.42 7.95 -2.65
CA GLY A 51 4.44 7.15 -1.44
C GLY A 51 5.43 7.64 -0.41
N TYR A 52 5.95 6.73 0.42
CA TYR A 52 6.89 7.06 1.49
C TYR A 52 8.26 6.49 1.19
N ARG A 53 9.31 7.29 1.39
CA ARG A 53 10.71 6.89 1.18
C ARG A 53 11.58 7.39 2.33
N ALA A 54 12.33 6.48 2.92
CA ALA A 54 13.30 6.79 3.97
C ALA A 54 14.54 5.91 3.79
N SER A 55 15.68 6.31 4.35
CA SER A 55 16.86 5.45 4.38
C SER A 55 16.68 4.32 5.41
N VAL A 56 17.27 3.16 5.15
CA VAL A 56 17.30 2.02 6.09
C VAL A 56 17.82 2.46 7.46
N GLY A 57 18.86 3.29 7.51
CA GLY A 57 19.39 3.85 8.75
C GLY A 57 18.39 4.76 9.50
N GLN A 58 17.52 5.49 8.80
CA GLN A 58 16.44 6.27 9.45
C GLN A 58 15.40 5.34 10.08
N ILE A 59 14.97 4.31 9.36
CA ILE A 59 13.99 3.34 9.87
C ILE A 59 14.57 2.56 11.06
N LYS A 60 15.80 2.05 10.97
CA LYS A 60 16.47 1.37 12.10
C LYS A 60 16.56 2.24 13.35
N ARG A 61 16.87 3.54 13.20
CA ARG A 61 16.86 4.48 14.34
C ARG A 61 15.47 4.62 14.96
N ARG A 62 14.41 4.72 14.15
CA ARG A 62 13.03 4.82 14.64
C ARG A 62 12.57 3.55 15.36
N MET A 63 12.93 2.38 14.82
CA MET A 63 12.72 1.08 15.46
C MET A 63 13.41 1.00 16.82
N ALA A 64 14.70 1.38 16.88
CA ALA A 64 15.48 1.35 18.12
C ALA A 64 14.88 2.27 19.21
N LEU A 65 14.33 3.43 18.85
CA LEU A 65 13.69 4.36 19.79
C LEU A 65 12.49 3.74 20.54
N ILE A 66 11.83 2.74 19.95
CA ILE A 66 10.70 2.06 20.58
C ILE A 66 11.05 0.66 21.12
N GLY A 67 12.34 0.29 21.08
CA GLY A 67 12.86 -0.95 21.67
C GLY A 67 13.18 -2.07 20.69
N TYR A 68 13.14 -1.82 19.37
CA TYR A 68 13.59 -2.76 18.34
C TYR A 68 15.04 -2.43 17.92
N ASP A 69 15.99 -3.02 18.64
CA ASP A 69 17.43 -2.92 18.39
C ASP A 69 18.10 -4.31 18.18
N ARG A 70 19.39 -4.33 17.82
CA ARG A 70 20.13 -5.57 17.54
C ARG A 70 20.13 -6.55 18.71
N ASP A 71 20.18 -6.07 19.95
CA ASP A 71 20.27 -6.90 21.15
C ASP A 71 18.89 -7.47 21.53
N SER A 72 17.84 -6.67 21.35
CA SER A 72 16.45 -7.14 21.47
C SER A 72 16.13 -8.21 20.41
N LEU A 73 16.61 -8.04 19.17
CA LEU A 73 16.48 -9.03 18.10
C LEU A 73 17.18 -10.34 18.46
N GLU A 74 18.43 -10.28 18.96
CA GLU A 74 19.18 -11.49 19.35
C GLU A 74 18.45 -12.28 20.44
N ARG A 75 17.91 -11.58 21.45
CA ARG A 75 17.13 -12.19 22.53
C ARG A 75 15.84 -12.81 22.01
N HIS A 76 15.11 -12.10 21.15
CA HIS A 76 13.86 -12.57 20.56
C HIS A 76 14.09 -13.79 19.66
N PHE A 77 15.08 -13.72 18.77
CA PHE A 77 15.49 -14.82 17.92
C PHE A 77 15.86 -16.06 18.75
N SER A 78 16.67 -15.89 19.80
CA SER A 78 17.08 -16.98 20.68
C SER A 78 15.89 -17.63 21.38
N HIS A 79 14.92 -16.82 21.83
CA HIS A 79 13.69 -17.32 22.43
C HIS A 79 12.84 -18.10 21.42
N ALA A 80 12.61 -17.54 20.23
CA ALA A 80 11.85 -18.17 19.16
C ALA A 80 12.52 -19.48 18.70
N LEU A 81 13.83 -19.47 18.47
CA LEU A 81 14.62 -20.65 18.09
C LEU A 81 14.52 -21.77 19.13
N ASN A 82 14.58 -21.44 20.43
CA ASN A 82 14.42 -22.43 21.48
C ASN A 82 13.00 -22.99 21.54
N SER A 83 11.99 -22.16 21.29
CA SER A 83 10.61 -22.63 21.14
C SER A 83 10.45 -23.58 19.96
N TRP A 84 11.04 -23.26 18.80
CA TRP A 84 11.04 -24.13 17.63
C TRP A 84 11.69 -25.48 17.95
N LYS A 85 12.87 -25.46 18.57
CA LYS A 85 13.57 -26.68 18.98
C LYS A 85 12.71 -27.58 19.87
N ALA A 86 12.02 -27.00 20.85
CA ALA A 86 11.19 -27.74 21.79
C ALA A 86 9.99 -28.39 21.09
N GLU A 87 9.24 -27.62 20.29
CA GLU A 87 8.05 -28.11 19.58
C GLU A 87 8.42 -29.15 18.51
N LEU A 88 9.46 -28.90 17.72
CA LEU A 88 9.90 -29.83 16.68
C LEU A 88 10.49 -31.12 17.27
N ALA A 89 11.20 -31.04 18.40
CA ALA A 89 11.72 -32.24 19.07
C ALA A 89 10.58 -33.10 19.63
N LYS A 90 9.55 -32.47 20.19
CA LYS A 90 8.35 -33.17 20.67
C LYS A 90 7.62 -33.89 19.54
N GLU A 91 7.44 -33.20 18.41
CA GLU A 91 6.84 -33.78 17.20
C GLU A 91 7.69 -34.95 16.66
N PHE A 92 9.01 -34.75 16.57
CA PHE A 92 9.94 -35.77 16.10
C PHE A 92 9.89 -37.03 16.95
N SER A 93 9.91 -36.92 18.29
CA SER A 93 9.82 -38.08 19.18
C SER A 93 8.47 -38.81 19.08
N ALA A 94 7.38 -38.08 18.86
CA ALA A 94 6.06 -38.70 18.65
C ALA A 94 6.02 -39.55 17.38
N LEU A 95 6.65 -39.05 16.29
CA LEU A 95 6.77 -39.80 15.04
C LEU A 95 7.79 -40.93 15.14
N GLU A 96 8.89 -40.77 15.87
CA GLU A 96 9.90 -41.82 16.06
C GLU A 96 9.31 -43.07 16.74
N GLY A 97 8.42 -42.88 17.72
CA GLY A 97 7.73 -43.96 18.42
C GLY A 97 6.64 -44.69 17.61
N ASN A 98 6.25 -44.18 16.43
CA ASN A 98 5.27 -44.81 15.58
C ASN A 98 5.95 -45.76 14.57
N GLY A 99 5.71 -47.07 14.73
CA GLY A 99 6.29 -48.11 13.88
C GLY A 99 5.62 -48.29 12.52
N ASP A 100 4.40 -47.77 12.33
CA ASP A 100 3.63 -47.86 11.09
C ASP A 100 3.34 -46.44 10.57
N LYS A 101 4.30 -45.90 9.81
CA LYS A 101 4.25 -44.53 9.27
C LYS A 101 3.62 -44.55 7.89
N GLY A 102 2.59 -43.73 7.69
CA GLY A 102 2.14 -43.38 6.35
C GLY A 102 3.22 -42.63 5.57
N GLU A 103 3.00 -42.42 4.28
CA GLU A 103 3.91 -41.67 3.40
C GLU A 103 4.15 -40.24 3.91
N PHE A 104 3.08 -39.57 4.36
CA PHE A 104 3.13 -38.23 4.93
C PHE A 104 4.01 -38.18 6.20
N ASP A 105 3.74 -39.05 7.17
CA ASP A 105 4.49 -39.13 8.44
C ASP A 105 5.97 -39.47 8.20
N THR A 106 6.25 -40.30 7.18
CA THR A 106 7.62 -40.64 6.79
C THR A 106 8.35 -39.40 6.25
N ARG A 107 7.72 -38.64 5.34
CA ARG A 107 8.28 -37.40 4.80
C ARG A 107 8.53 -36.37 5.91
N ARG A 108 7.52 -36.13 6.76
CA ARG A 108 7.62 -35.21 7.89
C ARG A 108 8.72 -35.62 8.86
N TYR A 109 8.84 -36.90 9.17
CA TYR A 109 9.91 -37.44 10.02
C TYR A 109 11.31 -37.15 9.46
N HIS A 110 11.52 -37.37 8.16
CA HIS A 110 12.80 -37.06 7.51
C HIS A 110 13.11 -35.56 7.51
N TRP A 111 12.11 -34.73 7.24
CA TRP A 111 12.24 -33.28 7.25
C TRP A 111 12.58 -32.74 8.65
N LEU A 112 11.86 -33.17 9.69
CA LEU A 112 12.14 -32.81 11.09
C LEU A 112 13.55 -33.21 11.51
N LYS A 113 14.01 -34.41 11.09
CA LYS A 113 15.37 -34.88 11.37
C LYS A 113 16.43 -33.93 10.82
N GLN A 114 16.26 -33.44 9.59
CA GLN A 114 17.19 -32.48 8.99
C GLN A 114 17.18 -31.18 9.78
N ILE A 115 16.01 -30.62 10.05
CA ILE A 115 15.90 -29.32 10.71
C ILE A 115 16.46 -29.34 12.12
N LEU A 116 16.11 -30.33 12.93
CA LEU A 116 16.65 -30.45 14.29
C LEU A 116 18.18 -30.53 14.30
N SER A 117 18.78 -31.11 13.26
CA SER A 117 20.24 -31.14 13.10
C SER A 117 20.82 -29.74 12.83
N VAL A 118 20.16 -28.94 11.97
CA VAL A 118 20.56 -27.57 11.64
C VAL A 118 20.40 -26.64 12.83
N LEU A 119 19.26 -26.72 13.54
CA LEU A 119 18.96 -25.81 14.63
C LEU A 119 19.89 -25.97 15.83
N LYS A 120 20.52 -27.14 16.02
CA LYS A 120 21.29 -27.47 17.25
C LYS A 120 22.27 -26.37 17.67
N ASN A 121 23.03 -25.83 16.71
CA ASN A 121 24.05 -24.79 16.95
C ASN A 121 23.75 -23.45 16.25
N ALA A 122 22.55 -23.30 15.69
CA ALA A 122 22.08 -22.11 14.99
C ALA A 122 22.17 -20.84 15.85
N ARG A 123 22.64 -19.75 15.25
CA ARG A 123 22.68 -18.39 15.79
C ARG A 123 22.04 -17.41 14.81
N LEU A 124 21.64 -16.24 15.30
CA LEU A 124 21.04 -15.21 14.44
C LEU A 124 21.94 -14.83 13.28
N GLU A 125 23.25 -14.72 13.54
CA GLU A 125 24.25 -14.39 12.52
C GLU A 125 24.26 -15.36 11.34
N ASP A 126 23.89 -16.63 11.55
CA ASP A 126 23.83 -17.61 10.47
C ASP A 126 22.76 -17.22 9.44
N TRP A 127 21.62 -16.67 9.85
CA TRP A 127 20.57 -16.19 8.94
C TRP A 127 20.97 -14.85 8.30
N LEU A 128 21.49 -13.91 9.09
CA LEU A 128 21.88 -12.58 8.60
C LEU A 128 22.87 -12.68 7.43
N GLN A 129 23.85 -13.58 7.51
CA GLN A 129 24.84 -13.78 6.45
C GLN A 129 24.28 -14.44 5.19
N ARG A 130 23.06 -14.98 5.25
CA ARG A 130 22.47 -15.81 4.19
C ARG A 130 21.23 -15.20 3.55
N PHE A 131 20.65 -14.13 4.10
CA PHE A 131 19.44 -13.50 3.54
C PHE A 131 19.59 -13.15 2.06
N HIS A 132 20.68 -12.46 1.67
CA HIS A 132 20.96 -12.15 0.27
C HIS A 132 21.06 -13.38 -0.63
N ARG A 133 21.60 -14.50 -0.13
CA ARG A 133 21.68 -15.76 -0.89
C ARG A 133 20.32 -16.45 -0.99
N ALA A 134 19.52 -16.42 0.07
CA ALA A 134 18.18 -17.00 0.09
C ALA A 134 17.23 -16.26 -0.84
N GLN A 135 17.33 -14.93 -0.87
CA GLN A 135 16.53 -14.07 -1.75
C GLN A 135 16.83 -14.30 -3.24
N ASN A 136 18.10 -14.45 -3.59
CA ASN A 136 18.52 -14.73 -4.97
C ASN A 136 18.41 -16.22 -5.33
N TRP A 137 17.85 -17.04 -4.44
CA TRP A 137 17.69 -18.46 -4.70
C TRP A 137 16.59 -18.67 -5.75
N PRO A 138 16.84 -19.46 -6.82
CA PRO A 138 15.84 -19.68 -7.84
C PRO A 138 14.62 -20.38 -7.22
N MET A 139 13.47 -19.73 -7.33
CA MET A 139 12.20 -20.31 -6.92
C MET A 139 11.92 -21.51 -7.82
N ASN A 140 11.80 -22.69 -7.22
CA ASN A 140 11.49 -23.89 -7.98
C ASN A 140 9.97 -24.06 -8.05
N GLU A 141 9.39 -23.81 -9.22
CA GLU A 141 7.94 -23.88 -9.46
C GLU A 141 7.35 -25.26 -9.15
N GLU A 142 8.15 -26.33 -9.23
CA GLU A 142 7.73 -27.69 -8.87
C GLU A 142 7.41 -27.82 -7.36
N PHE A 143 8.04 -26.97 -6.53
CA PHE A 143 7.90 -26.97 -5.07
C PHE A 143 6.76 -26.07 -4.58
N ALA A 144 6.15 -25.27 -5.47
CA ALA A 144 5.13 -24.29 -5.09
C ALA A 144 3.87 -24.92 -4.46
N ASN A 145 3.65 -26.22 -4.71
CA ASN A 145 2.52 -26.99 -4.17
C ASN A 145 2.96 -28.14 -3.25
N SER A 146 4.25 -28.22 -2.90
CA SER A 146 4.78 -29.31 -2.10
C SER A 146 5.08 -28.88 -0.66
N PHE A 147 4.74 -29.76 0.28
CA PHE A 147 4.98 -29.54 1.71
C PHE A 147 6.15 -30.40 2.19
N ASP A 148 6.89 -29.85 3.16
CA ASP A 148 8.02 -30.51 3.83
C ASP A 148 9.11 -31.00 2.87
N GLU A 149 9.38 -30.22 1.81
CA GLU A 149 10.45 -30.55 0.85
C GLU A 149 11.75 -29.83 1.22
N TRP A 150 12.77 -30.64 1.47
CA TRP A 150 14.11 -30.17 1.81
C TRP A 150 14.90 -29.81 0.55
N VAL A 151 15.34 -28.56 0.47
CA VAL A 151 16.19 -28.07 -0.62
C VAL A 151 17.65 -28.22 -0.22
N GLU A 152 18.39 -29.06 -0.93
CA GLU A 152 19.83 -29.27 -0.68
C GLU A 152 20.66 -28.16 -1.34
N THR A 153 21.32 -27.33 -0.53
CA THR A 153 22.12 -26.18 -1.01
C THR A 153 23.60 -26.32 -0.67
N GLY A 154 24.00 -27.38 0.05
CA GLY A 154 25.32 -27.55 0.64
C GLY A 154 25.58 -26.68 1.88
N ASP A 155 24.67 -25.78 2.20
CA ASP A 155 24.69 -24.96 3.42
C ASP A 155 23.42 -25.24 4.23
N PRO A 156 23.52 -25.92 5.39
CA PRO A 156 22.35 -26.40 6.12
C PRO A 156 21.36 -25.30 6.52
N VAL A 157 21.84 -24.09 6.83
CA VAL A 157 20.96 -22.97 7.22
C VAL A 157 20.29 -22.39 5.99
N LEU A 158 21.02 -22.20 4.89
CA LEU A 158 20.41 -21.75 3.63
C LEU A 158 19.37 -22.74 3.12
N SER A 159 19.67 -24.04 3.21
CA SER A 159 18.74 -25.12 2.91
C SER A 159 17.46 -25.00 3.72
N LEU A 160 17.56 -24.77 5.03
CA LEU A 160 16.39 -24.50 5.86
C LEU A 160 15.65 -23.24 5.40
N MET A 161 16.33 -22.14 5.10
CA MET A 161 15.69 -20.87 4.71
C MET A 161 14.83 -20.96 3.45
N VAL A 162 15.24 -21.77 2.47
CA VAL A 162 14.57 -21.88 1.16
C VAL A 162 13.72 -23.15 1.00
N SER A 163 13.70 -24.03 2.00
CA SER A 163 12.87 -25.24 2.00
C SER A 163 11.40 -24.92 2.23
N SER A 164 10.51 -25.72 1.64
CA SER A 164 9.08 -25.58 1.88
C SER A 164 8.69 -26.10 3.26
N VAL A 165 7.72 -25.43 3.87
CA VAL A 165 7.08 -25.81 5.14
C VAL A 165 5.59 -25.98 4.93
N ASP A 166 4.97 -26.81 5.75
CA ASP A 166 3.51 -26.84 5.88
C ASP A 166 2.92 -25.43 6.05
N GLY A 167 1.87 -25.10 5.30
CA GLY A 167 1.15 -23.83 5.42
C GLY A 167 0.47 -23.61 6.78
N TYR A 168 0.27 -24.68 7.56
CA TYR A 168 -0.23 -24.59 8.95
C TYR A 168 0.89 -24.47 9.99
N CYS A 169 2.13 -24.34 9.54
CA CYS A 169 3.30 -24.15 10.40
C CYS A 169 3.24 -22.79 11.10
N GLY A 170 2.64 -22.77 12.29
CA GLY A 170 2.39 -21.55 13.06
C GLY A 170 3.66 -20.77 13.45
N TRP A 171 4.84 -21.36 13.29
CA TRP A 171 6.11 -20.73 13.59
C TRP A 171 6.81 -20.08 12.38
N VAL A 172 6.42 -20.38 11.13
CA VAL A 172 6.99 -19.73 9.92
C VAL A 172 6.07 -18.67 9.32
N ARG A 173 4.76 -18.77 9.56
CA ARG A 173 3.69 -18.07 8.82
C ARG A 173 3.94 -16.58 8.51
N ASP A 174 4.73 -15.93 9.34
CA ASP A 174 4.98 -14.50 9.31
C ASP A 174 6.35 -14.14 8.66
N THR A 175 7.06 -15.06 7.99
CA THR A 175 8.38 -14.77 7.35
C THR A 175 8.57 -15.50 6.01
N SER A 176 9.33 -14.91 5.09
CA SER A 176 9.57 -15.47 3.74
C SER A 176 10.72 -16.49 3.67
N PHE A 177 11.53 -16.62 4.73
CA PHE A 177 12.79 -17.39 4.70
C PHE A 177 12.98 -18.30 5.92
N ASN A 178 11.90 -18.89 6.45
CA ASN A 178 11.92 -19.76 7.63
C ASN A 178 12.80 -19.17 8.77
N PHE A 179 12.55 -17.91 9.12
CA PHE A 179 13.34 -17.17 10.09
C PHE A 179 12.75 -17.29 11.51
N PRO A 180 13.52 -17.76 12.52
CA PRO A 180 13.08 -17.83 13.92
C PRO A 180 12.56 -16.52 14.49
N CYS A 181 11.25 -16.33 14.40
CA CYS A 181 10.60 -15.12 14.88
C CYS A 181 9.10 -15.33 15.13
N THR A 182 8.56 -14.60 16.09
CA THR A 182 7.10 -14.54 16.37
C THR A 182 6.53 -13.14 16.23
N ASP A 183 7.36 -12.15 15.87
CA ASP A 183 6.97 -10.75 15.72
C ASP A 183 7.60 -10.23 14.42
N TYR A 184 6.73 -9.82 13.50
CA TYR A 184 7.12 -9.41 12.16
C TYR A 184 8.07 -8.20 12.14
N ASP A 185 8.02 -7.33 13.16
CA ASP A 185 8.93 -6.19 13.28
C ASP A 185 10.38 -6.65 13.52
N PHE A 186 10.58 -7.74 14.28
CA PHE A 186 11.92 -8.31 14.47
C PHE A 186 12.45 -8.98 13.20
N TYR A 187 11.59 -9.65 12.42
CA TYR A 187 11.97 -10.14 11.10
C TYR A 187 12.37 -9.00 10.17
N SER A 188 11.57 -7.94 10.12
CA SER A 188 11.85 -6.75 9.32
C SER A 188 13.17 -6.08 9.74
N LEU A 189 13.45 -5.98 11.04
CA LEU A 189 14.72 -5.49 11.55
C LEU A 189 15.90 -6.37 11.11
N ALA A 190 15.74 -7.70 11.11
CA ALA A 190 16.79 -8.61 10.65
C ALA A 190 17.17 -8.36 9.19
N LEU A 191 16.18 -8.12 8.32
CA LEU A 191 16.41 -7.72 6.93
C LEU A 191 17.14 -6.37 6.84
N LEU A 192 16.67 -5.35 7.56
CA LEU A 192 17.31 -4.02 7.59
C LEU A 192 18.76 -4.03 8.10
N LEU A 193 19.12 -4.98 8.97
CA LEU A 193 20.48 -5.15 9.47
C LEU A 193 21.43 -5.72 8.41
N THR A 194 20.90 -6.38 7.37
CA THR A 194 21.69 -6.90 6.25
C THR A 194 21.83 -5.93 5.08
N SER A 195 21.11 -4.81 5.12
CA SER A 195 21.14 -3.75 4.11
C SER A 195 22.01 -2.57 4.55
N ASP A 196 22.53 -1.83 3.57
CA ASP A 196 23.29 -0.59 3.81
C ASP A 196 22.39 0.47 4.47
N ASP A 197 22.93 1.28 5.39
CA ASP A 197 22.18 2.35 6.07
C ASP A 197 21.62 3.43 5.11
N ASN A 198 22.27 3.60 3.95
CA ASN A 198 21.88 4.53 2.91
C ASN A 198 20.96 3.89 1.86
N ALA A 199 20.77 2.57 1.89
CA ALA A 199 19.79 1.91 1.04
C ALA A 199 18.39 2.48 1.32
N LEU A 200 17.54 2.45 0.30
CA LEU A 200 16.19 2.98 0.40
C LEU A 200 15.23 1.94 0.96
N CYS A 201 14.32 2.41 1.81
CA CYS A 201 13.14 1.70 2.24
C CYS A 201 11.93 2.48 1.74
N GLU A 202 11.09 1.83 0.94
CA GLU A 202 10.05 2.50 0.16
C GLU A 202 8.71 1.81 0.30
N LEU A 203 7.66 2.61 0.42
CA LEU A 203 6.27 2.19 0.31
C LEU A 203 5.66 2.92 -0.89
N ASN A 204 5.59 2.24 -2.04
CA ASN A 204 5.01 2.81 -3.26
C ASN A 204 3.49 2.62 -3.25
N LEU A 205 2.75 3.72 -3.33
CA LEU A 205 1.29 3.77 -3.27
C LEU A 205 0.65 4.16 -4.60
N SER A 206 1.45 4.30 -5.66
CA SER A 206 0.99 4.76 -6.97
C SER A 206 -0.15 3.89 -7.53
N GLU A 207 -0.09 2.57 -7.34
CA GLU A 207 -1.17 1.66 -7.76
C GLU A 207 -2.46 1.85 -6.95
N LEU A 208 -2.38 2.09 -5.64
CA LEU A 208 -3.59 2.35 -4.82
C LEU A 208 -4.24 3.68 -5.18
N ILE A 209 -3.43 4.68 -5.51
CA ILE A 209 -3.89 5.99 -5.98
C ILE A 209 -4.56 5.82 -7.35
N TRP A 210 -3.94 5.06 -8.25
CA TRP A 210 -4.49 4.74 -9.56
C TRP A 210 -5.84 4.03 -9.48
N ASP A 211 -5.98 3.06 -8.59
CA ASP A 211 -7.24 2.34 -8.34
C ASP A 211 -8.26 3.17 -7.54
N GLU A 212 -8.02 4.48 -7.36
CA GLU A 212 -8.89 5.43 -6.63
C GLU A 212 -9.20 4.99 -5.20
N ARG A 213 -8.30 4.20 -4.59
CA ARG A 213 -8.47 3.70 -3.21
C ARG A 213 -7.97 4.69 -2.17
N MET A 214 -7.10 5.60 -2.58
CA MET A 214 -6.60 6.68 -1.74
C MET A 214 -6.28 7.92 -2.58
N ASP A 215 -6.19 9.06 -1.91
CA ASP A 215 -5.88 10.34 -2.54
C ASP A 215 -4.38 10.46 -2.87
N ASP A 216 -4.06 11.12 -3.98
CA ASP A 216 -2.70 11.50 -4.40
C ASP A 216 -2.11 12.58 -3.47
N PHE A 217 -0.79 12.63 -3.36
CA PHE A 217 -0.01 13.62 -2.60
C PHE A 217 0.12 14.95 -3.36
N LEU A 218 -0.98 15.41 -3.97
CA LEU A 218 -1.03 16.66 -4.73
C LEU A 218 -0.61 17.87 -3.90
N ASP A 219 -0.75 17.81 -2.57
CA ASP A 219 -0.29 18.86 -1.67
C ASP A 219 1.23 19.11 -1.79
N LEU A 220 2.03 18.07 -2.06
CA LEU A 220 3.47 18.20 -2.30
C LEU A 220 3.76 18.91 -3.61
N GLU A 221 3.03 18.57 -4.68
CA GLU A 221 3.16 19.24 -5.97
C GLU A 221 2.83 20.73 -5.84
N GLU A 222 1.73 21.05 -5.14
CA GLU A 222 1.27 22.43 -4.95
C GLU A 222 2.23 23.26 -4.10
N ARG A 223 2.87 22.66 -3.10
CA ARG A 223 3.94 23.29 -2.32
C ARG A 223 5.16 23.58 -3.18
N ASN A 224 5.60 22.62 -3.98
CA ASN A 224 6.79 22.76 -4.83
C ASN A 224 6.58 23.80 -5.95
N CYS A 225 5.39 23.83 -6.56
CA CYS A 225 5.06 24.82 -7.59
C CYS A 225 4.64 26.20 -7.04
N GLY A 226 4.46 26.34 -5.73
CA GLY A 226 3.99 27.58 -5.08
C GLY A 226 2.58 28.03 -5.50
N ALA A 227 1.81 27.14 -6.14
CA ALA A 227 0.47 27.43 -6.65
C ALA A 227 -0.37 26.14 -6.68
N THR A 228 -1.65 26.26 -6.34
CA THR A 228 -2.57 25.12 -6.39
C THR A 228 -2.89 24.71 -7.82
N LYS A 229 -3.23 23.43 -8.04
CA LYS A 229 -3.62 22.93 -9.37
C LYS A 229 -4.80 23.74 -9.98
N PRO A 230 -5.88 24.06 -9.22
CA PRO A 230 -6.94 24.93 -9.73
C PRO A 230 -6.43 26.31 -10.16
N LEU A 231 -5.49 26.92 -9.43
CA LEU A 231 -4.96 28.24 -9.79
C LEU A 231 -4.16 28.21 -11.10
N ARG A 232 -3.33 27.18 -11.30
CA ARG A 232 -2.55 27.04 -12.54
C ARG A 232 -3.46 26.80 -13.74
N ASN A 233 -4.46 25.92 -13.60
CA ASN A 233 -5.44 25.67 -14.66
C ASN A 233 -6.20 26.94 -15.01
N ALA A 234 -6.67 27.69 -14.00
CA ALA A 234 -7.36 28.95 -14.21
C ALA A 234 -6.49 29.98 -14.93
N ARG A 235 -5.21 30.13 -14.55
CA ARG A 235 -4.26 31.01 -15.25
C ARG A 235 -4.08 30.62 -16.71
N LYS A 236 -3.82 29.34 -16.99
CA LYS A 236 -3.65 28.84 -18.36
C LYS A 236 -4.89 29.12 -19.21
N SER A 237 -6.09 28.79 -18.71
CA SER A 237 -7.33 29.05 -19.42
C SER A 237 -7.62 30.55 -19.61
N LEU A 238 -7.26 31.39 -18.64
CA LEU A 238 -7.38 32.85 -18.78
C LEU A 238 -6.42 33.39 -19.84
N ASP A 239 -5.16 32.93 -19.87
CA ASP A 239 -4.17 33.32 -20.87
C ASP A 239 -4.61 32.91 -22.28
N GLU A 240 -5.16 31.70 -22.44
CA GLU A 240 -5.74 31.23 -23.71
C GLU A 240 -6.91 32.11 -24.17
N LEU A 241 -7.84 32.44 -23.27
CA LEU A 241 -8.98 33.31 -23.58
C LEU A 241 -8.57 34.75 -23.89
N LEU A 242 -7.57 35.28 -23.17
CA LEU A 242 -7.00 36.61 -23.43
C LEU A 242 -6.31 36.66 -24.79
N ASN A 243 -5.52 35.63 -25.12
CA ASN A 243 -4.89 35.50 -26.44
C ASN A 243 -5.95 35.47 -27.55
N LEU A 244 -7.04 34.72 -27.36
CA LEU A 244 -8.13 34.65 -28.33
C LEU A 244 -8.86 35.99 -28.48
N ALA A 245 -9.12 36.69 -27.38
CA ALA A 245 -9.76 38.01 -27.39
C ALA A 245 -8.90 39.07 -28.11
N ASN A 246 -7.57 39.00 -27.98
CA ASN A 246 -6.64 39.92 -28.59
C ASN A 246 -6.42 39.69 -30.10
N GLN A 247 -6.73 38.48 -30.62
CA GLN A 247 -6.50 38.15 -32.04
C GLN A 247 -7.57 38.71 -32.98
N ARG A 248 -8.80 39.00 -32.51
CA ARG A 248 -9.90 39.55 -33.35
C ARG A 248 -10.82 40.49 -32.56
N THR A 249 -10.38 41.73 -32.39
CA THR A 249 -11.08 42.77 -31.61
C THR A 249 -12.40 43.27 -32.22
N GLU A 250 -12.66 42.99 -33.51
CA GLU A 250 -13.86 43.49 -34.20
C GLU A 250 -15.09 42.55 -34.07
N ASN A 251 -14.90 41.30 -33.63
CA ASN A 251 -16.01 40.36 -33.50
C ASN A 251 -16.64 40.43 -32.10
N ALA A 252 -17.69 41.26 -31.97
CA ALA A 252 -18.41 41.44 -30.72
C ALA A 252 -19.01 40.14 -30.14
N VAL A 253 -19.35 39.15 -30.98
CA VAL A 253 -19.86 37.85 -30.53
C VAL A 253 -18.74 37.02 -29.90
N LEU A 254 -17.57 37.00 -30.52
CA LEU A 254 -16.39 36.31 -29.99
C LEU A 254 -15.97 36.90 -28.64
N LEU A 255 -15.94 38.23 -28.52
CA LEU A 255 -15.62 38.90 -27.25
C LEU A 255 -16.61 38.50 -26.13
N ARG A 256 -17.92 38.47 -26.41
CA ARG A 256 -18.92 38.01 -25.43
C ARG A 256 -18.71 36.56 -25.01
N MET A 257 -18.34 35.68 -25.94
CA MET A 257 -17.98 34.29 -25.64
C MET A 257 -16.74 34.21 -24.75
N CYS A 258 -15.69 34.98 -25.05
CA CYS A 258 -14.48 35.03 -24.22
C CYS A 258 -14.78 35.53 -22.80
N TYR A 259 -15.58 36.59 -22.65
CA TYR A 259 -16.01 37.08 -21.32
C TYR A 259 -16.81 36.04 -20.54
N SER A 260 -17.74 35.33 -21.20
CA SER A 260 -18.45 34.23 -20.55
C SER A 260 -17.50 33.12 -20.11
N GLY A 261 -16.51 32.77 -20.94
CA GLY A 261 -15.48 31.78 -20.60
C GLY A 261 -14.64 32.19 -19.39
N ILE A 262 -14.23 33.46 -19.31
CA ILE A 262 -13.48 34.01 -18.18
C ILE A 262 -14.28 33.87 -16.88
N ILE A 263 -15.57 34.22 -16.90
CA ILE A 263 -16.47 34.07 -15.73
C ILE A 263 -16.53 32.59 -15.31
N THR A 264 -16.75 31.67 -16.26
CA THR A 264 -16.81 30.23 -15.97
C THR A 264 -15.52 29.72 -15.35
N VAL A 265 -14.35 30.11 -15.88
CA VAL A 265 -13.05 29.70 -15.33
C VAL A 265 -12.88 30.20 -13.89
N MET A 266 -13.30 31.44 -13.61
CA MET A 266 -13.27 31.99 -12.26
C MET A 266 -14.24 31.29 -11.30
N GLU A 267 -15.45 30.96 -11.75
CA GLU A 267 -16.44 30.24 -10.94
C GLU A 267 -15.95 28.84 -10.57
N VAL A 268 -15.38 28.11 -11.53
CA VAL A 268 -14.78 26.79 -11.30
C VAL A 268 -13.63 26.90 -10.30
N TYR A 269 -12.72 27.85 -10.51
CA TYR A 269 -11.58 28.08 -9.61
C TYR A 269 -12.03 28.36 -8.17
N LEU A 270 -12.98 29.28 -7.97
CA LEU A 270 -13.48 29.63 -6.64
C LEU A 270 -14.21 28.46 -5.99
N SER A 271 -14.97 27.68 -6.76
CA SER A 271 -15.67 26.49 -6.28
C SER A 271 -14.70 25.43 -5.79
N ASP A 272 -13.64 25.15 -6.55
CA ASP A 272 -12.62 24.17 -6.17
C ASP A 272 -11.87 24.57 -4.90
N ILE A 273 -11.47 25.85 -4.79
CA ILE A 273 -10.82 26.39 -3.59
C ILE A 273 -11.76 26.31 -2.39
N PHE A 274 -13.05 26.65 -2.58
CA PHE A 274 -14.05 26.56 -1.53
C PHE A 274 -14.20 25.12 -1.03
N ILE A 275 -14.40 24.14 -1.93
CA ILE A 275 -14.56 22.73 -1.58
C ILE A 275 -13.35 22.24 -0.76
N ARG A 276 -12.13 22.50 -1.24
CA ARG A 276 -10.90 22.11 -0.54
C ARG A 276 -10.78 22.77 0.83
N SER A 277 -11.10 24.06 0.93
CA SER A 277 -11.02 24.79 2.21
C SER A 277 -11.99 24.23 3.25
N VAL A 278 -13.19 23.83 2.84
CA VAL A 278 -14.23 23.27 3.73
C VAL A 278 -13.91 21.85 4.18
N GLN A 279 -13.07 21.10 3.45
CA GLN A 279 -12.63 19.77 3.87
C GLN A 279 -11.66 19.79 5.05
N HIS A 280 -10.97 20.90 5.31
CA HIS A 280 -10.08 21.04 6.47
C HIS A 280 -10.88 21.02 7.79
N GLU A 281 -10.58 20.08 8.69
CA GLU A 281 -11.49 19.71 9.80
C GLU A 281 -11.93 20.90 10.71
N PRO A 282 -11.06 21.83 11.11
CA PRO A 282 -11.47 23.07 11.79
C PRO A 282 -12.46 23.95 10.99
N VAL A 283 -12.29 24.04 9.67
CA VAL A 283 -13.15 24.84 8.78
C VAL A 283 -14.45 24.13 8.53
N LYS A 284 -14.40 22.81 8.28
CA LYS A 284 -15.56 21.92 8.16
C LYS A 284 -16.47 22.04 9.37
N ARG A 285 -15.91 21.95 10.57
CA ARG A 285 -16.65 22.10 11.83
C ARG A 285 -17.33 23.46 11.90
N ARG A 286 -16.59 24.55 11.66
CA ARG A 286 -17.15 25.91 11.65
C ARG A 286 -18.22 26.08 10.57
N PHE A 287 -18.06 25.46 9.40
CA PHE A 287 -19.01 25.49 8.32
C PHE A 287 -20.31 24.77 8.72
N VAL A 288 -20.22 23.57 9.26
CA VAL A 288 -21.39 22.81 9.75
C VAL A 288 -22.10 23.56 10.89
N GLU A 289 -21.35 24.13 11.83
CA GLU A 289 -21.91 24.86 12.98
C GLU A 289 -22.57 26.19 12.58
N ASN A 290 -22.03 26.89 11.57
CA ASN A 290 -22.47 28.25 11.23
C ASN A 290 -23.38 28.35 10.02
N TYR A 291 -23.38 27.36 9.13
CA TYR A 291 -24.18 27.41 7.92
C TYR A 291 -25.67 27.32 8.24
N ALA A 292 -26.44 28.32 7.79
CA ALA A 292 -27.84 28.49 8.16
C ALA A 292 -28.72 27.27 7.85
N ARG A 293 -28.37 26.49 6.81
CA ARG A 293 -29.11 25.25 6.47
C ARG A 293 -28.83 24.07 7.41
N TYR A 294 -27.72 24.11 8.16
CA TYR A 294 -27.33 23.07 9.11
C TYR A 294 -27.59 23.44 10.57
N LYS A 295 -27.83 24.73 10.85
CA LYS A 295 -28.34 25.19 12.13
C LYS A 295 -29.76 24.68 12.34
N SER A 296 -29.92 23.61 13.14
CA SER A 296 -31.21 23.28 13.73
C SER A 296 -31.41 24.10 15.00
N ALA A 297 -32.58 24.73 15.14
CA ALA A 297 -32.94 25.49 16.36
C ALA A 297 -33.12 24.58 17.59
N GLU A 298 -33.31 23.27 17.39
CA GLU A 298 -33.55 22.31 18.45
C GLU A 298 -32.29 21.51 18.80
N ARG A 299 -32.02 21.37 20.11
CA ARG A 299 -31.04 20.40 20.63
C ARG A 299 -31.62 19.00 20.51
N LYS A 300 -31.09 18.21 19.58
CA LYS A 300 -31.52 16.83 19.39
C LYS A 300 -30.99 15.94 20.52
N PRO A 301 -31.80 15.01 21.05
CA PRO A 301 -31.32 14.00 21.98
C PRO A 301 -30.29 13.07 21.30
N LEU A 302 -29.36 12.51 22.08
CA LEU A 302 -28.25 11.69 21.57
C LEU A 302 -28.73 10.48 20.74
N SER A 303 -29.91 9.94 21.06
CA SER A 303 -30.56 8.85 20.33
C SER A 303 -30.92 9.23 18.88
N GLU A 304 -31.32 10.47 18.63
CA GLU A 304 -31.58 10.97 17.28
C GLU A 304 -30.28 11.21 16.50
N VAL A 305 -29.22 11.63 17.18
CA VAL A 305 -27.89 11.77 16.55
C VAL A 305 -27.39 10.42 16.05
N TYR A 306 -27.54 9.35 16.84
CA TYR A 306 -27.20 7.99 16.41
C TYR A 306 -28.05 7.51 15.22
N LYS A 307 -29.37 7.79 15.22
CA LYS A 307 -30.25 7.48 14.07
C LYS A 307 -29.84 8.26 12.82
N GLN A 308 -29.41 9.51 12.98
CA GLN A 308 -28.91 10.32 11.86
C GLN A 308 -27.60 9.78 11.31
N LEU A 309 -26.65 9.38 12.16
CA LEU A 309 -25.42 8.69 11.78
C LEU A 309 -25.72 7.40 11.01
N GLU A 310 -26.63 6.57 11.51
CA GLU A 310 -27.04 5.33 10.84
C GLU A 310 -27.69 5.60 9.47
N SER A 311 -28.46 6.68 9.35
CA SER A 311 -29.05 7.11 8.07
C SER A 311 -28.00 7.62 7.08
N LEU A 312 -26.97 8.31 7.56
CA LEU A 312 -25.86 8.80 6.76
C LEU A 312 -24.99 7.64 6.28
N ASP A 313 -24.71 6.65 7.12
CA ASP A 313 -23.96 5.46 6.74
C ASP A 313 -24.73 4.61 5.71
N LYS A 314 -26.05 4.48 5.86
CA LYS A 314 -26.90 3.87 4.83
C LYS A 314 -26.82 4.66 3.51
N ARG A 315 -26.92 5.99 3.55
CA ARG A 315 -26.80 6.84 2.34
C ARG A 315 -25.42 6.76 1.69
N LYS A 316 -24.34 6.72 2.47
CA LYS A 316 -22.97 6.54 1.96
C LYS A 316 -22.84 5.19 1.24
N ARG A 317 -23.40 4.11 1.81
CA ARG A 317 -23.44 2.80 1.15
C ARG A 317 -24.23 2.85 -0.16
N THR A 318 -25.40 3.47 -0.18
CA THR A 318 -26.22 3.61 -1.39
C THR A 318 -25.55 4.48 -2.46
N ALA A 319 -24.93 5.61 -2.10
CA ALA A 319 -24.21 6.47 -3.02
C ALA A 319 -23.01 5.76 -3.64
N ARG A 320 -22.30 4.95 -2.85
CA ARG A 320 -21.21 4.09 -3.32
C ARG A 320 -21.71 3.05 -4.34
N THR A 321 -22.89 2.46 -4.14
CA THR A 321 -23.52 1.55 -5.10
C THR A 321 -23.95 2.23 -6.41
N VAL A 322 -24.45 3.47 -6.34
CA VAL A 322 -24.89 4.23 -7.53
C VAL A 322 -23.70 4.72 -8.37
N LEU A 323 -22.61 5.14 -7.70
CA LEU A 323 -21.39 5.57 -8.37
C LEU A 323 -20.64 4.39 -9.03
N THR A 324 -20.69 3.19 -8.45
CA THR A 324 -20.13 1.97 -9.09
C THR A 324 -21.02 1.37 -10.19
N GLY A 325 -22.25 1.87 -10.37
CA GLY A 325 -23.26 1.29 -11.27
C GLY A 325 -23.53 2.09 -12.55
N THR A 326 -22.84 3.20 -12.80
CA THR A 326 -23.10 4.09 -13.95
C THR A 326 -21.84 4.38 -14.76
N GLY A 327 -21.21 3.32 -15.25
CA GLY A 327 -20.21 3.39 -16.32
C GLY A 327 -20.45 2.27 -17.32
N TYR A 328 -21.16 2.59 -18.42
CA TYR A 328 -21.11 1.99 -19.77
C TYR A 328 -22.47 2.18 -20.48
N SER A 329 -22.61 3.29 -21.19
CA SER A 329 -23.39 3.35 -22.44
C SER A 329 -22.93 4.55 -23.27
N VAL A 330 -21.78 4.39 -23.92
CA VAL A 330 -21.38 5.25 -25.04
C VAL A 330 -22.01 4.71 -26.32
N GLY A 331 -22.79 5.56 -27.00
CA GLY A 331 -22.87 5.66 -28.45
C GLY A 331 -23.34 4.45 -29.26
N ARG A 332 -24.62 4.46 -29.67
CA ARG A 332 -25.01 3.91 -30.97
C ARG A 332 -25.81 4.94 -31.76
N VAL A 333 -25.10 5.81 -32.46
CA VAL A 333 -25.61 6.54 -33.62
C VAL A 333 -25.42 5.63 -34.83
N ILE A 334 -26.49 5.01 -35.36
CA ILE A 334 -26.55 4.56 -36.76
C ILE A 334 -27.96 4.82 -37.33
N ARG A 335 -27.99 5.84 -38.20
CA ARG A 335 -28.73 6.04 -39.46
C ARG A 335 -30.27 5.95 -39.50
N GLN A 336 -30.82 7.12 -39.82
CA GLN A 336 -32.03 7.33 -40.61
C GLN A 336 -32.11 6.38 -41.82
N GLY A 337 -33.25 5.72 -41.96
CA GLY A 337 -33.76 5.15 -43.21
C GLY A 337 -35.23 5.53 -43.32
N ASN A 338 -35.53 6.45 -44.23
CA ASN A 338 -36.87 6.84 -44.63
C ASN A 338 -37.68 5.62 -45.09
N SER A 339 -38.89 5.46 -44.56
CA SER A 339 -40.00 4.88 -45.33
C SER A 339 -41.33 5.27 -44.68
N SER A 340 -41.96 6.29 -45.25
CA SER A 340 -43.39 6.55 -45.11
C SER A 340 -43.99 6.64 -46.50
N LEU A 341 -45.13 5.96 -46.68
CA LEU A 341 -46.09 6.03 -47.81
C LEU A 341 -45.61 5.26 -49.05
N THR A 342 -46.31 4.23 -49.55
CA THR A 342 -47.76 3.94 -49.63
C THR A 342 -48.05 2.46 -49.51
#